data_AF-A0A951ZH92-F1
#
_entry.id   AF-A0A951ZH92-F1
#
_cell.length_a   1.000
_cell.length_b   1.000
_cell.length_c   1.000
_cell.angle_alpha   90.00
_cell.angle_beta   90.00
_cell.angle_gamma   90.00
#
_symmetry.space_group_name_H-M   'P 1'
#
loop_
_entity.id
_entity.type
_entity.pdbx_description
1 polymer ?
#
loop_
_entity_poly.entity_id
_entity_poly.type
_entity_poly.pdbx_seq_one_letter_code
_entity_poly.pdbx_strand_id
1 'polypeptide(L)'
;MSMLAVPRAEPARRAAAPTSRERWRTSWESRALIMCTAALLAFGLATLYSASAMVAMQGGFPSTHFLTRQLAGIVVGLVLFVFAAKQDAEWWSRMAWPLMGGALFLMLLCVLPFTRSIAPPIHGSRRFLFGGSIQPSEYAKLAVIAWTAMLAVKKGDQLRRLTKGLLPSLLVVGALA
;
A
#
# COMPACT_ATOMS: atom_id res chain seq x y z
N MET A 1 -13.94 -64.63 -16.44
CA MET A 1 -12.89 -63.85 -15.75
C MET A 1 -12.36 -62.77 -16.70
N SER A 2 -13.14 -61.72 -16.95
CA SER A 2 -12.66 -60.52 -17.63
C SER A 2 -12.24 -59.50 -16.57
N MET A 3 -10.94 -59.22 -16.52
CA MET A 3 -10.32 -58.23 -15.64
C MET A 3 -10.98 -56.86 -15.85
N LEU A 4 -11.57 -56.32 -14.78
CA LEU A 4 -11.94 -54.92 -14.67
C LEU A 4 -10.66 -54.07 -14.75
N ALA A 5 -10.51 -53.35 -15.86
CA ALA A 5 -9.45 -52.37 -16.02
C ALA A 5 -9.70 -51.22 -15.02
N VAL A 6 -8.86 -51.15 -13.98
CA VAL A 6 -8.82 -50.03 -13.04
C VAL A 6 -8.43 -48.76 -13.82
N PRO A 7 -9.25 -47.70 -13.83
CA PRO A 7 -8.87 -46.45 -14.48
C PRO A 7 -7.67 -45.85 -13.74
N ARG A 8 -6.52 -45.75 -14.41
CA ARG A 8 -5.33 -45.08 -13.87
C ARG A 8 -5.67 -43.61 -13.66
N ALA A 9 -5.63 -43.15 -12.41
CA ALA A 9 -5.72 -41.74 -12.09
C ALA A 9 -4.60 -41.00 -12.83
N GLU A 10 -4.96 -40.14 -13.78
CA GLU A 10 -4.00 -39.23 -14.38
C GLU A 10 -3.37 -38.38 -13.28
N PRO A 11 -2.04 -38.24 -13.24
CA PRO A 11 -1.41 -37.35 -12.28
C PRO A 11 -1.96 -35.95 -12.52
N ALA A 12 -2.63 -35.40 -11.49
CA ALA A 12 -3.21 -34.06 -11.52
C ALA A 12 -2.23 -33.10 -12.19
N ARG A 13 -2.62 -32.54 -13.35
CA ARG A 13 -1.88 -31.49 -14.05
C ARG A 13 -1.55 -30.42 -13.01
N ARG A 14 -0.30 -30.41 -12.54
CA ARG A 14 0.24 -29.30 -11.75
C ARG A 14 0.11 -28.09 -12.66
N ALA A 15 -0.85 -27.21 -12.37
CA ALA A 15 -1.00 -25.96 -13.09
C ALA A 15 0.36 -25.28 -13.09
N ALA A 16 0.99 -25.21 -14.27
CA ALA A 16 2.30 -24.62 -14.40
C ALA A 16 2.23 -23.18 -13.86
N ALA A 17 3.14 -22.83 -12.96
CA ALA A 17 3.20 -21.48 -12.43
C ALA A 17 3.26 -20.48 -13.62
N PRO A 18 2.45 -19.41 -13.61
CA PRO A 18 2.39 -18.48 -14.74
C PRO A 18 3.78 -17.96 -15.02
N THR A 19 4.24 -18.17 -16.27
CA THR A 19 5.58 -17.76 -16.69
C THR A 19 5.73 -16.24 -16.52
N SER A 20 6.91 -15.78 -16.10
CA SER A 20 7.20 -14.36 -15.82
C SER A 20 6.83 -13.39 -16.95
N ARG A 21 6.66 -13.89 -18.18
CA ARG A 21 6.25 -13.13 -19.36
C ARG A 21 4.77 -12.75 -19.39
N GLU A 22 3.87 -13.50 -18.76
CA GLU A 22 2.43 -13.15 -18.74
C GLU A 22 2.11 -12.04 -17.73
N ARG A 23 2.94 -11.90 -16.69
CA ARG A 23 2.78 -10.92 -15.60
C ARG A 23 2.85 -9.47 -16.07
N TRP A 24 3.54 -9.23 -17.19
CA TRP A 24 3.74 -7.90 -17.80
C TRP A 24 2.84 -7.63 -19.00
N ARG A 25 1.89 -8.53 -19.31
CA ARG A 25 0.88 -8.22 -20.33
C ARG A 25 -0.07 -7.20 -19.72
N THR A 26 0.21 -5.91 -19.95
CA THR A 26 -0.66 -4.81 -19.52
C THR A 26 -2.02 -5.03 -20.15
N SER A 27 -2.94 -5.54 -19.35
CA SER A 27 -4.31 -5.72 -19.76
C SER A 27 -4.95 -4.36 -20.01
N TRP A 28 -6.03 -4.31 -20.79
CA TRP A 28 -6.70 -3.06 -21.12
C TRP A 28 -7.17 -2.33 -19.85
N GLU A 29 -7.52 -3.07 -18.80
CA GLU A 29 -7.87 -2.56 -17.47
C GLU A 29 -6.69 -1.84 -16.83
N SER A 30 -5.48 -2.43 -16.88
CA SER A 30 -4.28 -1.80 -16.32
C SER A 30 -3.96 -0.49 -17.04
N ARG A 31 -4.09 -0.47 -18.37
CA ARG A 31 -3.89 0.75 -19.16
C ARG A 31 -4.93 1.81 -18.83
N ALA A 32 -6.20 1.42 -18.71
CA ALA A 32 -7.28 2.33 -18.35
C ALA A 32 -7.06 2.94 -16.96
N LEU A 33 -6.68 2.13 -15.97
CA LEU A 33 -6.38 2.61 -14.61
C LEU A 33 -5.23 3.63 -14.61
N ILE A 34 -4.13 3.33 -15.32
CA ILE A 34 -2.99 4.25 -15.42
C ILE A 34 -3.42 5.58 -16.06
N MET A 35 -4.19 5.53 -17.14
CA MET A 35 -4.69 6.74 -17.81
C MET A 35 -5.64 7.56 -16.91
N CYS A 36 -6.56 6.89 -16.22
CA CYS A 36 -7.46 7.55 -15.26
C CYS A 36 -6.67 8.19 -14.11
N THR A 37 -5.71 7.48 -13.52
CA THR A 37 -4.85 8.03 -12.46
C THR A 37 -4.03 9.21 -12.96
N ALA A 38 -3.48 9.16 -14.17
CA ALA A 38 -2.74 10.26 -14.77
C ALA A 38 -3.63 11.50 -15.00
N ALA A 39 -4.86 11.30 -15.48
CA ALA A 39 -5.84 12.37 -15.68
C ALA A 39 -6.23 13.03 -14.35
N LEU A 40 -6.51 12.22 -13.31
CA LEU A 40 -6.81 12.72 -11.97
C LEU A 40 -5.63 13.48 -11.35
N LEU A 41 -4.41 13.01 -11.57
CA LEU A 41 -3.20 13.67 -11.09
C LEU A 41 -2.96 15.01 -11.78
N ALA A 42 -3.14 15.09 -13.11
CA ALA A 42 -3.05 16.34 -13.86
C ALA A 42 -4.11 17.36 -13.42
N PHE A 43 -5.36 16.91 -13.26
CA PHE A 43 -6.46 17.73 -12.75
C PHE A 43 -6.18 18.21 -11.30
N GLY A 44 -5.67 17.32 -10.44
CA GLY A 44 -5.27 17.65 -9.08
C GLY A 44 -4.15 18.70 -9.01
N LEU A 45 -3.16 18.62 -9.91
CA LEU A 45 -2.09 19.62 -9.99
C LEU A 45 -2.62 20.99 -10.44
N ALA A 46 -3.51 21.01 -11.44
CA ALA A 46 -4.13 22.24 -11.92
C ALA A 46 -4.95 22.94 -10.81
N THR A 47 -5.77 22.16 -10.09
CA THR A 47 -6.58 22.69 -8.98
C THR A 47 -5.72 23.12 -7.79
N LEU A 48 -4.67 22.36 -7.45
CA LEU A 48 -3.70 22.74 -6.42
C LEU A 48 -3.06 24.09 -6.72
N TYR A 49 -2.56 24.29 -7.95
CA TYR A 49 -1.95 25.56 -8.33
C TYR A 49 -2.97 26.71 -8.24
N SER A 50 -4.17 26.51 -8.78
CA SER A 50 -5.24 27.52 -8.76
C SER A 50 -5.64 27.94 -7.34
N ALA A 51 -5.69 27.00 -6.39
CA ALA A 51 -6.13 27.27 -5.02
C ALA A 51 -5.01 27.80 -4.11
N SER A 52 -3.76 27.37 -4.34
CA SER A 52 -2.64 27.63 -3.41
C SER A 52 -1.68 28.72 -3.87
N ALA A 53 -1.74 29.18 -5.13
CA ALA A 53 -0.83 30.20 -5.65
C ALA A 53 -0.88 31.51 -4.85
N MET A 54 -2.08 32.00 -4.52
CA MET A 54 -2.23 33.23 -3.74
C MET A 54 -1.75 33.04 -2.29
N VAL A 55 -2.03 31.88 -1.69
CA VAL A 55 -1.59 31.54 -0.34
C VAL A 55 -0.06 31.48 -0.26
N ALA A 56 0.60 30.91 -1.27
CA ALA A 56 2.05 30.86 -1.35
C ALA A 56 2.66 32.27 -1.41
N MET A 57 2.11 33.14 -2.25
CA MET A 57 2.58 34.52 -2.39
C MET A 57 2.38 35.34 -1.10
N GLN A 58 1.24 35.16 -0.43
CA GLN A 58 0.98 35.80 0.88
C GLN A 58 1.96 35.33 1.97
N GLY A 59 2.44 34.09 1.87
CA GLY A 59 3.48 33.54 2.74
C GLY A 59 4.91 33.92 2.36
N GLY A 60 5.12 34.78 1.35
CA GLY A 60 6.44 35.18 0.87
C GLY A 60 7.15 34.15 -0.01
N PHE A 61 6.44 33.11 -0.47
CA PHE A 61 6.98 32.08 -1.36
C PHE A 61 6.59 32.34 -2.81
N PRO A 62 7.32 31.74 -3.79
CA PRO A 62 6.88 31.72 -5.19
C PRO A 62 5.49 31.07 -5.31
N SER A 63 4.66 31.55 -6.25
CA SER A 63 3.32 30.99 -6.52
C SER A 63 3.33 29.48 -6.80
N THR A 64 4.46 28.95 -7.27
CA THR A 64 4.68 27.54 -7.59
C THR A 64 5.14 26.69 -6.40
N HIS A 65 5.32 27.25 -5.19
CA HIS A 65 5.92 26.54 -4.06
C HIS A 65 5.20 25.23 -3.68
N PHE A 66 3.88 25.23 -3.59
CA PHE A 66 3.12 24.00 -3.30
C PHE A 66 3.12 23.04 -4.49
N LEU A 67 3.11 23.56 -5.72
CA LEU A 67 3.20 22.77 -6.94
C LEU A 67 4.53 22.02 -7.01
N THR A 68 5.66 22.68 -6.74
CA THR A 68 6.99 22.03 -6.76
C THR A 68 7.11 20.94 -5.70
N ARG A 69 6.54 21.14 -4.51
CA ARG A 69 6.49 20.10 -3.47
C ARG A 69 5.64 18.91 -3.88
N GLN A 70 4.48 19.16 -4.50
CA GLN A 70 3.61 18.10 -5.00
C GLN A 70 4.29 17.31 -6.12
N LEU A 71 4.98 17.98 -7.05
CA LEU A 71 5.74 17.33 -8.11
C LEU A 71 6.86 16.46 -7.55
N ALA A 72 7.61 16.92 -6.54
CA ALA A 72 8.61 16.10 -5.87
C ALA A 72 7.98 14.84 -5.23
N GLY A 73 6.82 14.99 -4.58
CA GLY A 73 6.05 13.87 -4.04
C GLY A 73 5.59 12.88 -5.12
N ILE A 74 5.17 13.37 -6.28
CA ILE A 74 4.76 12.54 -7.43
C ILE A 74 5.95 11.74 -7.97
N VAL A 75 7.13 12.35 -8.10
CA VAL A 75 8.33 11.65 -8.55
C VAL A 75 8.69 10.51 -7.58
N VAL A 76 8.70 10.78 -6.28
CA VAL A 76 8.95 9.75 -5.26
C VAL A 76 7.88 8.65 -5.34
N GLY A 77 6.61 9.02 -5.44
CA GLY A 77 5.50 8.08 -5.57
C GLY A 77 5.60 7.20 -6.81
N LEU A 78 6.02 7.76 -7.95
CA LEU A 78 6.21 7.01 -9.20
C LEU A 78 7.36 6.01 -9.09
N VAL A 79 8.48 6.41 -8.48
CA VAL A 79 9.61 5.49 -8.22
C VAL A 79 9.17 4.33 -7.33
N LEU A 80 8.45 4.62 -6.24
CA LEU A 80 7.91 3.60 -5.35
C LEU A 80 6.89 2.69 -6.05
N PHE A 81 6.03 3.26 -6.90
CA PHE A 81 5.06 2.51 -7.70
C PHE A 81 5.74 1.53 -8.65
N VAL A 82 6.75 1.98 -9.41
CA VAL A 82 7.49 1.11 -10.34
C VAL A 82 8.22 0.00 -9.58
N PHE A 83 8.84 0.32 -8.44
CA PHE A 83 9.50 -0.69 -7.62
C PHE A 83 8.51 -1.73 -7.08
N ALA A 84 7.38 -1.27 -6.55
CA ALA A 84 6.30 -2.10 -6.01
C ALA A 84 5.67 -3.00 -7.09
N ALA A 85 5.41 -2.46 -8.28
CA ALA A 85 4.82 -3.17 -9.41
C ALA A 85 5.72 -4.29 -9.96
N LYS A 86 7.04 -4.21 -9.72
CA LYS A 86 8.01 -5.24 -10.12
C LYS A 86 8.09 -6.42 -9.16
N GLN A 87 7.53 -6.33 -7.96
CA GLN A 87 7.62 -7.39 -6.95
C GLN A 87 6.48 -8.39 -7.09
N ASP A 88 6.78 -9.68 -6.89
CA ASP A 88 5.79 -10.76 -6.94
C ASP A 88 4.98 -10.88 -5.65
N ALA A 89 3.79 -11.49 -5.75
CA ALA A 89 2.89 -11.69 -4.61
C ALA A 89 3.54 -12.46 -3.45
N GLU A 90 4.48 -13.37 -3.73
CA GLU A 90 5.24 -14.09 -2.68
C GLU A 90 6.17 -13.16 -1.89
N TRP A 91 6.78 -12.17 -2.57
CA TRP A 91 7.61 -11.17 -1.91
C TRP A 91 6.76 -10.31 -0.97
N TRP A 92 5.59 -9.87 -1.43
CA TRP A 92 4.62 -9.12 -0.61
C TRP A 92 4.12 -9.93 0.59
N SER A 93 3.86 -11.23 0.39
CA SER A 93 3.47 -12.17 1.47
C SER A 93 4.59 -12.30 2.52
N ARG A 94 5.85 -12.41 2.11
CA ARG A 94 7.00 -12.47 3.02
C ARG A 94 7.23 -11.14 3.75
N MET A 95 7.01 -10.03 3.07
CA MET A 95 7.20 -8.68 3.61
C MET A 95 6.05 -8.21 4.50
N ALA A 96 4.88 -8.86 4.48
CA ALA A 96 3.70 -8.49 5.27
C ALA A 96 3.99 -8.22 6.76
N TRP A 97 4.68 -9.13 7.44
CA TRP A 97 5.04 -8.96 8.85
C TRP A 97 6.05 -7.83 9.09
N PRO A 98 7.17 -7.75 8.34
CA PRO A 98 8.06 -6.58 8.38
C PRO A 98 7.35 -5.25 8.13
N LEU A 99 6.42 -5.19 7.16
CA LEU A 99 5.63 -3.99 6.88
C LEU A 99 4.75 -3.61 8.09
N MET A 100 4.14 -4.58 8.76
CA MET A 100 3.39 -4.33 10.00
C MET A 100 4.28 -3.83 11.14
N GLY A 101 5.45 -4.45 11.33
CA GLY A 101 6.43 -3.99 12.32
C GLY A 101 6.91 -2.57 12.04
N GLY A 102 7.18 -2.25 10.77
CA GLY A 102 7.54 -0.90 10.34
C GLY A 102 6.43 0.12 10.60
N ALA A 103 5.17 -0.25 10.38
CA ALA A 103 4.03 0.63 10.60
C ALA A 103 3.86 0.96 12.09
N LEU A 104 3.91 -0.08 12.93
CA LEU A 104 3.84 0.07 14.38
C LEU A 104 5.03 0.89 14.90
N PHE A 105 6.24 0.65 14.38
CA PHE A 105 7.43 1.41 14.76
C PHE A 105 7.30 2.89 14.41
N LEU A 106 6.87 3.23 13.19
CA LEU A 106 6.66 4.62 12.76
C LEU A 106 5.57 5.31 13.58
N MET A 107 4.49 4.61 13.92
CA MET A 107 3.43 5.13 14.80
C MET A 107 3.94 5.36 16.23
N LEU A 108 4.72 4.43 16.77
CA LEU A 108 5.33 4.56 18.09
C LEU A 108 6.28 5.76 18.13
N LEU A 109 7.08 5.97 17.07
CA LEU A 109 7.93 7.15 16.92
C LEU A 109 7.13 8.46 16.98
N CYS A 110 5.86 8.50 16.56
CA CYS A 110 5.04 9.70 16.72
C CYS A 110 4.68 10.00 18.19
N VAL A 111 4.53 8.97 19.03
CA VAL A 111 3.98 9.11 20.40
C VAL A 111 5.09 9.23 21.46
N LEU A 112 6.26 8.64 21.23
CA LEU A 112 7.34 8.61 22.22
C LEU A 112 7.79 10.01 22.68
N PRO A 113 8.10 10.22 23.97
CA PRO A 113 8.36 11.56 24.52
C PRO A 113 9.63 12.21 23.96
N PHE A 114 10.64 11.41 23.64
CA PHE A 114 11.94 11.88 23.14
C PHE A 114 11.95 12.24 21.65
N THR A 115 10.91 11.86 20.90
CA THR A 115 10.84 12.11 19.45
C THR A 115 10.13 13.42 19.09
N ARG A 116 9.89 14.34 20.04
CA ARG A 116 9.18 15.61 19.80
C ARG A 116 9.82 16.48 18.71
N SER A 117 11.13 16.42 18.56
CA SER A 117 11.85 17.14 17.48
C SER A 117 11.47 16.60 16.09
N ILE A 118 11.27 15.29 15.97
CA ILE A 118 10.97 14.60 14.70
C ILE A 118 9.46 14.53 14.44
N ALA A 119 8.66 14.42 15.51
CA ALA A 119 7.21 14.36 15.50
C ALA A 119 6.61 15.56 16.27
N PRO A 120 6.74 16.79 15.74
CA PRO A 120 6.17 17.97 16.37
C PRO A 120 4.64 17.88 16.39
N PRO A 121 3.97 18.48 17.40
CA PRO A 121 2.51 18.55 17.43
C PRO A 121 2.02 19.45 16.29
N ILE A 122 1.16 18.91 15.43
CA ILE A 122 0.50 19.66 14.35
C ILE A 122 -1.01 19.58 14.61
N HIS A 123 -1.65 20.73 14.76
CA HIS A 123 -3.06 20.84 15.18
C HIS A 123 -3.37 20.12 16.51
N GLY A 124 -2.47 20.23 17.50
CA GLY A 124 -2.67 19.66 18.84
C GLY A 124 -2.41 18.15 18.96
N SER A 125 -2.00 17.48 17.89
CA SER A 125 -1.72 16.03 17.90
C SER A 125 -0.38 15.68 17.24
N ARG A 126 0.26 14.61 17.72
CA ARG A 126 1.52 14.08 17.19
C ARG A 126 1.23 12.89 16.28
N ARG A 127 0.91 13.19 15.02
CA ARG A 127 0.54 12.19 14.00
C ARG A 127 1.43 12.20 12.75
N PHE A 128 2.33 13.18 12.66
CA PHE A 128 3.21 13.35 11.52
C PHE A 128 4.66 13.30 11.97
N LEU A 129 5.51 12.83 11.07
CA LEU A 129 6.97 12.90 11.17
C LEU A 129 7.48 13.97 10.20
N PHE A 130 8.64 14.55 10.52
CA PHE A 130 9.36 15.52 9.69
C PHE A 130 8.49 16.71 9.27
N GLY A 131 7.82 17.34 10.24
CA GLY A 131 7.04 18.57 10.02
C GLY A 131 5.82 18.40 9.10
N GLY A 132 5.24 17.20 9.02
CA GLY A 132 4.07 16.94 8.18
C GLY A 132 4.34 16.13 6.91
N SER A 133 5.61 15.79 6.62
CA SER A 133 5.97 15.14 5.35
C SER A 133 5.66 13.65 5.31
N ILE A 134 5.73 12.95 6.45
CA ILE A 134 5.47 11.51 6.52
C ILE A 134 4.36 11.27 7.54
N GLN A 135 3.32 10.59 7.09
CA GLN A 135 2.20 10.19 7.93
C GLN A 135 2.24 8.66 8.09
N PRO A 136 2.60 8.14 9.29
CA PRO A 136 2.69 6.70 9.52
C PRO A 136 1.41 5.93 9.19
N SER A 137 0.23 6.55 9.32
CA SER A 137 -1.05 5.90 8.97
C SER A 137 -1.22 5.62 7.47
N GLU A 138 -0.56 6.40 6.59
CA GLU A 138 -0.55 6.10 5.15
C GLU A 138 0.24 4.83 4.85
N TYR A 139 1.40 4.68 5.49
CA TYR A 139 2.19 3.45 5.40
C TYR A 139 1.46 2.25 6.02
N ALA A 140 0.80 2.45 7.16
CA ALA A 140 0.03 1.42 7.85
C ALA A 140 -1.10 0.84 6.98
N LYS A 141 -1.80 1.66 6.20
CA LYS A 141 -2.84 1.19 5.26
C LYS A 141 -2.28 0.16 4.26
N LEU A 142 -1.14 0.45 3.65
CA LEU A 142 -0.48 -0.47 2.72
C LEU A 142 -0.04 -1.76 3.41
N ALA A 143 0.52 -1.62 4.61
CA ALA A 143 0.98 -2.75 5.40
C ALA A 143 -0.17 -3.67 5.84
N VAL A 144 -1.32 -3.10 6.22
CA VAL A 144 -2.56 -3.84 6.51
C VAL A 144 -3.06 -4.57 5.27
N ILE A 145 -3.06 -3.95 4.09
CA ILE A 145 -3.48 -4.61 2.85
C ILE A 145 -2.60 -5.82 2.55
N ALA A 146 -1.27 -5.66 2.62
CA ALA A 146 -0.33 -6.76 2.39
C ALA A 146 -0.51 -7.88 3.43
N TRP A 147 -0.66 -7.53 4.71
CA TRP A 147 -0.83 -8.50 5.79
C TRP A 147 -2.16 -9.24 5.74
N THR A 148 -3.26 -8.54 5.46
CA THR A 148 -4.58 -9.17 5.31
C THR A 148 -4.62 -10.09 4.10
N ALA A 149 -4.01 -9.71 2.97
CA ALA A 149 -3.86 -10.58 1.81
C ALA A 149 -3.06 -11.85 2.14
N MET A 150 -1.90 -11.70 2.80
CA MET A 150 -1.07 -12.83 3.26
C MET A 150 -1.87 -13.74 4.22
N LEU A 151 -2.60 -13.16 5.16
CA LEU A 151 -3.38 -13.89 6.14
C LEU A 151 -4.53 -14.66 5.50
N ALA A 152 -5.21 -14.05 4.52
CA ALA A 152 -6.27 -14.70 3.74
C ALA A 152 -5.76 -15.95 3.02
N VAL A 153 -4.59 -15.87 2.39
CA VAL A 153 -3.95 -17.02 1.74
C VAL A 153 -3.55 -18.09 2.76
N LYS A 154 -2.95 -17.70 3.90
CA LYS A 154 -2.44 -18.65 4.91
C LYS A 154 -3.55 -19.36 5.68
N LYS A 155 -4.65 -18.67 6.00
CA LYS A 155 -5.75 -19.23 6.80
C LYS A 155 -6.87 -19.84 5.94
N GLY A 156 -6.97 -19.49 4.65
CA GLY A 156 -7.94 -20.08 3.71
C GLY A 156 -9.35 -20.15 4.28
N ASP A 157 -9.93 -21.34 4.33
CA ASP A 157 -11.30 -21.57 4.83
C ASP A 157 -11.49 -21.26 6.33
N GLN A 158 -10.41 -21.20 7.12
CA GLN A 158 -10.52 -20.79 8.52
C GLN A 158 -10.89 -19.31 8.67
N LEU A 159 -10.63 -18.47 7.65
CA LEU A 159 -11.03 -17.07 7.65
C LEU A 159 -12.56 -16.91 7.64
N ARG A 160 -13.29 -17.89 7.08
CA ARG A 160 -14.76 -17.92 7.05
C ARG A 160 -15.37 -18.11 8.44
N ARG A 161 -14.59 -18.55 9.43
CA ARG A 161 -15.06 -18.69 10.82
C ARG A 161 -14.83 -17.37 11.55
N LEU A 162 -15.91 -16.72 11.97
CA LEU A 162 -15.89 -15.42 12.66
C LEU A 162 -14.94 -15.42 13.87
N THR A 163 -14.99 -16.43 14.73
CA THR A 163 -14.22 -16.47 15.98
C THR A 163 -12.77 -16.90 15.82
N LYS A 164 -12.45 -17.77 14.86
CA LYS A 164 -11.09 -18.35 14.68
C LYS A 164 -10.28 -17.66 13.57
N GLY A 165 -10.97 -16.97 12.66
CA GLY A 165 -10.39 -16.32 11.48
C GLY A 165 -10.49 -14.81 11.56
N LEU A 166 -11.72 -14.30 11.46
CA LEU A 166 -12.00 -12.88 11.25
C LEU A 166 -11.74 -12.02 12.49
N LEU A 167 -12.25 -12.43 13.66
CA LEU A 167 -12.15 -11.63 14.89
C LEU A 167 -10.70 -11.34 15.30
N PRO A 168 -9.77 -12.31 15.32
CA PRO A 168 -8.36 -12.00 15.60
C PRO A 168 -7.73 -11.06 14.57
N SER A 169 -8.12 -11.17 13.29
CA SER A 169 -7.59 -10.28 12.24
C SER A 169 -8.12 -8.85 12.39
N LEU A 170 -9.38 -8.68 12.76
CA LEU A 170 -9.97 -7.37 13.02
C LEU A 170 -9.36 -6.72 14.26
N LEU A 171 -9.00 -7.48 15.29
CA LEU A 171 -8.32 -6.93 16.46
C LEU A 171 -6.93 -6.38 16.12
N VAL A 172 -6.15 -7.09 15.29
CA VAL A 172 -4.82 -6.61 14.86
C VAL A 172 -4.95 -5.35 14.01
N VAL A 173 -5.90 -5.34 13.06
CA VAL A 173 -6.14 -4.15 12.23
C VAL A 173 -6.69 -2.99 13.05
N GLY A 174 -7.61 -3.25 13.97
CA GLY A 174 -8.20 -2.24 14.86
C GLY A 174 -7.19 -1.65 15.84
N ALA A 175 -6.21 -2.43 16.30
CA ALA A 175 -5.13 -1.91 17.13
C ALA A 175 -4.15 -0.99 16.39
N LEU A 176 -4.12 -1.06 15.05
CA LEU A 176 -3.28 -0.21 14.20
C LEU A 176 -4.01 1.03 13.65
N ALA A 177 -5.34 1.09 13.83
CA ALA A 177 -6.19 2.20 13.39
C ALA A 177 -6.24 3.31 14.45
#